data_AF-A0A5N6VGW7-F1
#
_entry.id   AF-A0A5N6VGW7-F1
#
_cell.length_a   1.000
_cell.length_b   1.000
_cell.length_c   1.000
_cell.angle_alpha   90.00
_cell.angle_beta   90.00
_cell.angle_gamma   90.00
#
_symmetry.space_group_name_H-M   'P 1'
#
loop_
_entity.id
_entity.type
_entity.pdbx_description
1 polymer ?
#
loop_
_entity_poly.entity_id
_entity_poly.type
_entity_poly.pdbx_seq_one_letter_code
_entity_poly.pdbx_strand_id
1 'polypeptide(L)'
;MSGPKIACIGIIGKADNPLHISLFPPYLNSTVEFSFLLNSCLDIFEIRQKQTSVDQDLGLLHAVDEKLAAYGWLTTTGVKLLVIIDLIGQPAPNSMGKQKGSPRTGSKDPDLKPVFRALQTAYIRLLQNPFYSPDDHVPTIKAAAPASNSLQITDHKFIAEVRHIGETWVLDTTIL
;
A
#
# COMPACT_ATOMS: atom_id res chain seq x y z
N MET A 1 -10.03 -21.88 0.53
CA MET A 1 -8.97 -21.54 -0.44
C MET A 1 -8.34 -20.24 0.01
N SER A 2 -7.03 -20.21 0.17
CA SER A 2 -6.31 -18.97 0.47
C SER A 2 -6.35 -18.08 -0.77
N GLY A 3 -6.97 -16.91 -0.68
CA GLY A 3 -6.93 -15.90 -1.75
C GLY A 3 -5.85 -14.86 -1.46
N PRO A 4 -5.38 -14.12 -2.48
CA PRO A 4 -4.49 -12.98 -2.27
C PRO A 4 -5.08 -11.99 -1.28
N LYS A 5 -4.23 -11.42 -0.42
CA LYS A 5 -4.62 -10.43 0.60
C LYS A 5 -3.68 -9.24 0.59
N ILE A 6 -4.16 -8.09 1.04
CA ILE A 6 -3.29 -6.94 1.27
C ILE A 6 -2.43 -7.25 2.51
N ALA A 7 -1.10 -7.16 2.33
CA ALA A 7 -0.12 -7.31 3.40
C ALA A 7 0.21 -5.96 4.05
N CYS A 8 0.31 -4.90 3.25
CA CYS A 8 0.65 -3.56 3.71
C CYS A 8 0.05 -2.48 2.79
N ILE A 9 -0.38 -1.37 3.40
CA ILE A 9 -0.73 -0.12 2.71
C ILE A 9 0.21 0.96 3.21
N GLY A 10 0.93 1.59 2.29
CA GLY A 10 1.82 2.71 2.54
C GLY A 10 1.32 3.98 1.87
N ILE A 11 1.38 5.10 2.57
CA ILE A 11 1.03 6.42 2.06
C ILE A 11 2.25 7.32 2.31
N ILE A 12 2.86 7.77 1.23
CA ILE A 12 4.10 8.53 1.25
C ILE A 12 3.82 9.94 0.71
N GLY A 13 4.32 10.93 1.43
CA GLY A 13 4.16 12.34 1.10
C GLY A 13 4.93 12.75 -0.15
N LYS A 14 4.67 13.98 -0.61
CA LYS A 14 5.38 14.59 -1.75
C LYS A 14 6.89 14.73 -1.51
N ALA A 15 7.31 14.83 -0.25
CA ALA A 15 8.71 14.98 0.16
C ALA A 15 9.35 13.62 0.55
N ASP A 16 8.79 12.51 0.05
CA ASP A 16 9.28 11.14 0.29
C ASP A 16 9.29 10.72 1.76
N ASN A 17 8.51 11.42 2.59
CA ASN A 17 8.31 11.07 3.99
C ASN A 17 7.12 10.13 4.16
N PRO A 18 7.22 9.08 5.00
CA PRO A 18 6.09 8.18 5.26
C PRO A 18 5.02 8.92 6.08
N LEU A 19 3.84 9.12 5.49
CA LEU A 19 2.69 9.73 6.16
C LEU A 19 1.91 8.70 6.98
N HIS A 20 1.75 7.49 6.43
CA HIS A 20 1.03 6.42 7.10
C HIS A 20 1.47 5.05 6.56
N ILE A 21 1.64 4.07 7.46
CA ILE A 21 1.91 2.68 7.12
C ILE A 21 0.95 1.81 7.94
N SER A 22 0.13 1.02 7.25
CA SER A 22 -0.77 0.05 7.84
C SER A 22 -0.37 -1.35 7.41
N LEU A 23 -0.02 -2.18 8.39
CA LEU A 23 0.28 -3.60 8.20
C LEU A 23 -0.95 -4.43 8.51
N PHE A 24 -1.09 -5.54 7.80
CA PHE A 24 -2.19 -6.48 7.97
C PHE A 24 -1.66 -7.86 8.37
N PRO A 25 -2.43 -8.65 9.15
CA PRO A 25 -2.01 -10.01 9.52
C PRO A 25 -1.68 -10.87 8.28
N PRO A 26 -0.61 -11.68 8.31
CA PRO A 26 0.26 -12.02 9.45
C PRO A 26 1.45 -11.06 9.71
N TYR A 27 1.59 -9.99 8.94
CA TYR A 27 2.80 -9.16 8.89
C TYR A 27 2.87 -8.04 9.94
N LEU A 28 2.04 -8.09 10.99
CA LEU A 28 1.93 -7.03 11.99
C LEU A 28 3.23 -6.73 12.74
N ASN A 29 4.16 -7.69 12.80
CA ASN A 29 5.46 -7.55 13.48
C ASN A 29 6.60 -7.18 12.51
N SER A 30 6.34 -7.08 11.20
CA SER A 30 7.36 -6.87 10.15
C SER A 30 7.52 -5.41 9.75
N THR A 31 7.27 -4.45 10.65
CA THR A 31 7.28 -3.00 10.33
C THR A 31 8.55 -2.52 9.66
N VAL A 32 9.72 -2.99 10.12
CA VAL A 32 11.02 -2.57 9.57
C VAL A 32 11.20 -3.08 8.14
N GLU A 33 10.87 -4.35 7.91
CA GLU A 33 10.95 -5.00 6.59
C GLU A 33 10.05 -4.28 5.57
N PHE A 34 8.80 -4.02 5.94
CA PHE A 34 7.87 -3.31 5.06
C PHE A 34 8.24 -1.83 4.87
N SER A 35 8.83 -1.18 5.87
CA SER A 35 9.34 0.20 5.72
C SER A 35 10.50 0.24 4.73
N PHE A 36 11.42 -0.72 4.79
CA PHE A 36 12.50 -0.85 3.82
C PHE A 36 11.95 -1.11 2.40
N LEU A 37 10.98 -2.02 2.28
CA LEU A 37 10.35 -2.35 1.02
C LEU A 37 9.63 -1.16 0.39
N LEU A 38 8.85 -0.41 1.18
CA LEU A 38 8.18 0.81 0.73
C LEU A 38 9.19 1.87 0.25
N ASN A 39 10.28 2.07 0.99
CA ASN A 39 11.34 2.99 0.60
C ASN A 39 12.02 2.57 -0.71
N SER A 40 12.32 1.27 -0.88
CA SER A 40 12.91 0.75 -2.13
C SER A 40 12.00 0.96 -3.35
N CYS A 41 10.68 1.04 -3.16
CA CYS A 41 9.75 1.31 -4.26
C CYS A 41 9.80 2.77 -4.75
N LEU A 42 10.31 3.71 -3.95
CA LEU A 42 10.33 5.14 -4.28
C LEU A 42 11.22 5.45 -5.49
N ASP A 43 12.33 4.73 -5.65
CA ASP A 43 13.20 4.86 -6.82
C ASP A 43 12.44 4.55 -8.13
N ILE A 44 11.54 3.55 -8.09
CA ILE A 44 10.70 3.17 -9.22
C ILE A 44 9.66 4.25 -9.51
N PHE A 45 9.08 4.87 -8.46
CA PHE A 45 8.21 6.03 -8.63
C PHE A 45 8.95 7.16 -9.36
N GLU A 46 10.18 7.49 -8.97
CA GLU A 46 10.95 8.57 -9.58
C GLU A 46 11.25 8.29 -11.07
N ILE A 47 11.63 7.05 -11.40
CA ILE A 47 11.91 6.64 -12.79
C ILE A 47 10.63 6.71 -13.63
N ARG A 48 9.52 6.15 -13.15
CA ARG A 48 8.27 6.07 -13.92
C ARG A 48 7.57 7.42 -14.02
N GLN A 49 7.68 8.29 -13.02
CA GLN A 49 7.14 9.65 -13.06
C GLN A 49 7.73 10.47 -14.22
N LYS A 50 9.00 10.23 -14.58
CA LYS A 50 9.67 10.90 -15.70
C LYS A 50 9.27 10.35 -17.07
N GLN A 51 8.76 9.12 -17.12
CA GLN A 51 8.50 8.38 -18.36
C GLN A 51 7.01 8.31 -18.74
N THR A 52 6.11 8.35 -17.77
CA THR A 52 4.66 8.31 -17.99
C THR A 52 4.09 9.73 -18.02
N SER A 53 3.40 10.09 -19.10
CA SER A 53 2.84 11.42 -19.27
C SER A 53 1.47 11.62 -18.62
N VAL A 54 0.72 10.56 -18.28
CA VAL A 54 -0.71 10.73 -17.93
C VAL A 54 -1.28 9.86 -16.80
N ASP A 55 -0.91 8.62 -16.56
CA ASP A 55 -1.74 7.81 -15.65
C ASP A 55 -1.25 7.76 -14.20
N GLN A 56 -2.15 8.15 -13.30
CA GLN A 56 -2.00 8.05 -11.85
C GLN A 56 -1.72 6.61 -11.38
N ASP A 57 -2.01 5.62 -12.21
CA ASP A 57 -1.76 4.21 -11.98
C ASP A 57 -0.37 3.83 -12.51
N LEU A 58 0.56 3.52 -11.59
CA LEU A 58 1.86 2.98 -11.98
C LEU A 58 1.83 1.46 -12.12
N GLY A 59 0.76 0.78 -11.71
CA GLY A 59 0.64 -0.67 -11.71
C GLY A 59 1.69 -1.35 -10.82
N LEU A 60 2.11 -2.54 -11.22
CA LEU A 60 3.12 -3.34 -10.51
C LEU A 60 4.47 -2.62 -10.51
N LEU A 61 4.96 -2.25 -9.33
CA LEU A 61 6.27 -1.62 -9.14
C LEU A 61 7.36 -2.67 -8.99
N HIS A 62 7.18 -3.58 -8.03
CA HIS A 62 8.20 -4.54 -7.64
C HIS A 62 7.55 -5.87 -7.25
N ALA A 63 7.92 -6.95 -7.92
CA ALA A 63 7.70 -8.31 -7.45
C ALA A 63 8.85 -8.66 -6.51
N VAL A 64 8.61 -8.54 -5.21
CA VAL A 64 9.64 -8.60 -4.16
C VAL A 64 10.15 -10.03 -3.99
N ASP A 65 9.21 -10.97 -3.96
CA ASP A 65 9.45 -12.39 -3.83
C ASP A 65 8.27 -13.14 -4.48
N GLU A 66 8.27 -14.47 -4.49
CA GLU A 66 7.16 -15.31 -4.98
C GLU A 66 5.83 -15.02 -4.27
N LYS A 67 5.89 -14.39 -3.09
CA LYS A 67 4.76 -14.09 -2.22
C LYS A 67 4.26 -12.66 -2.30
N LEU A 68 5.17 -11.69 -2.43
CA LEU A 68 4.83 -10.27 -2.24
C LEU A 68 4.98 -9.49 -3.54
N ALA A 69 3.92 -8.77 -3.91
CA ALA A 69 3.92 -7.85 -5.04
C ALA A 69 3.51 -6.45 -4.60
N ALA A 70 4.32 -5.45 -4.92
CA ALA A 70 4.10 -4.05 -4.61
C ALA A 70 3.52 -3.31 -5.81
N TYR A 71 2.43 -2.58 -5.59
CA TYR A 71 1.72 -1.78 -6.58
C TYR A 71 1.73 -0.31 -6.17
N GLY A 72 1.73 0.57 -7.16
CA GLY A 72 1.89 2.00 -6.97
C GLY A 72 0.82 2.83 -7.64
N TRP A 73 0.40 3.89 -6.94
CA TRP A 73 -0.46 4.92 -7.49
C TRP A 73 0.07 6.31 -7.12
N LEU A 74 0.32 7.14 -8.12
CA LEU A 74 0.77 8.52 -7.96
C LEU A 74 -0.40 9.48 -8.13
N THR A 75 -0.71 10.24 -7.09
CA THR A 75 -1.73 11.28 -7.15
C THR A 75 -1.20 12.55 -7.85
N THR A 76 -2.10 13.40 -8.36
CA THR A 76 -1.72 14.69 -8.97
C THR A 76 -1.02 15.65 -8.00
N THR A 77 -1.22 15.49 -6.69
CA THR A 77 -0.58 16.30 -5.65
C THR A 77 0.82 15.79 -5.26
N GLY A 78 1.30 14.71 -5.89
CA GLY A 78 2.60 14.10 -5.62
C GLY A 78 2.62 13.15 -4.41
N VAL A 79 1.46 12.86 -3.81
CA VAL A 79 1.33 11.81 -2.79
C VAL A 79 1.34 10.46 -3.47
N LYS A 80 2.16 9.54 -2.93
CA LYS A 80 2.38 8.21 -3.46
C LYS A 80 1.63 7.20 -2.59
N LEU A 81 0.74 6.45 -3.19
CA LEU A 81 0.02 5.37 -2.54
C LEU A 81 0.65 4.05 -2.96
N LEU A 82 0.99 3.22 -1.99
CA LEU A 82 1.57 1.90 -2.21
C LEU A 82 0.69 0.85 -1.56
N VAL A 83 0.44 -0.23 -2.30
CA VAL A 83 -0.30 -1.39 -1.80
C VAL A 83 0.54 -2.62 -2.08
N ILE A 84 0.85 -3.38 -1.04
CA ILE A 84 1.63 -4.61 -1.12
C ILE A 84 0.66 -5.78 -0.90
N ILE A 85 0.60 -6.69 -1.86
CA ILE A 85 -0.25 -7.86 -1.86
C ILE A 85 0.58 -9.10 -1.56
N ASP A 86 0.10 -9.93 -0.63
CA ASP A 86 0.50 -11.32 -0.49
C ASP A 86 -0.34 -12.18 -1.46
N LEU A 87 0.33 -12.69 -2.48
CA LEU A 87 -0.23 -13.49 -3.58
C LEU A 87 -0.52 -14.94 -3.18
N ILE A 88 0.15 -15.47 -2.15
CA ILE A 88 -0.04 -16.87 -1.72
C ILE A 88 -1.16 -16.93 -0.66
N GLY A 89 -1.29 -15.86 0.14
CA GLY A 89 -2.23 -15.78 1.26
C GLY A 89 -2.04 -16.90 2.28
N GLN A 90 -2.76 -16.83 3.40
CA GLN A 90 -2.67 -17.90 4.41
C GLN A 90 -3.34 -19.21 3.98
N PRO A 91 -2.63 -20.36 4.00
CA PRO A 91 -3.30 -21.65 3.93
C PRO A 91 -4.27 -21.76 5.11
N ALA A 92 -5.55 -22.00 4.82
CA ALA A 92 -6.55 -22.24 5.85
C ALA A 92 -6.07 -23.40 6.76
N PRO A 93 -6.20 -23.31 8.09
CA PRO A 93 -5.64 -24.32 9.00
C PRO A 93 -6.36 -25.67 8.99
N ASN A 94 -7.20 -26.01 8.00
CA ASN A 94 -7.98 -27.26 7.96
C ASN A 94 -8.22 -27.80 6.54
N SER A 95 -7.18 -28.12 5.78
CA SER A 95 -7.34 -29.01 4.62
C SER A 95 -6.09 -29.85 4.38
N MET A 96 -6.04 -31.02 5.05
CA MET A 96 -5.27 -32.14 4.53
C MET A 96 -5.88 -32.57 3.19
N GLY A 97 -5.18 -32.28 2.10
CA GLY A 97 -5.59 -32.69 0.76
C GLY A 97 -4.53 -32.34 -0.26
N LYS A 98 -3.71 -33.33 -0.62
CA LYS A 98 -2.75 -33.29 -1.74
C LYS A 98 -3.42 -32.70 -2.99
N GLN A 99 -2.80 -31.70 -3.62
CA GLN A 99 -2.88 -31.58 -5.08
C GLN A 99 -1.62 -30.94 -5.66
N LYS A 100 -0.91 -31.79 -6.40
CA LYS A 100 0.20 -31.51 -7.32
C LYS A 100 -0.43 -31.01 -8.62
N GLY A 101 -0.07 -29.83 -9.14
CA GLY A 101 -0.59 -29.42 -10.45
C GLY A 101 -0.30 -27.99 -10.90
N SER A 102 0.61 -27.89 -11.86
CA SER A 102 0.69 -26.92 -12.98
C SER A 102 1.25 -25.50 -12.74
N PRO A 103 2.23 -25.05 -13.55
CA PRO A 103 2.66 -23.66 -13.57
C PRO A 103 1.57 -22.81 -14.24
N ARG A 104 0.83 -22.05 -13.43
CA ARG A 104 -0.19 -21.12 -13.93
C ARG A 104 0.51 -19.92 -14.58
N THR A 105 0.79 -20.07 -15.87
CA THR A 105 1.03 -18.97 -16.78
C THR A 105 -0.31 -18.26 -17.01
N GLY A 106 -0.38 -16.97 -16.65
CA GLY A 106 -1.58 -16.14 -16.81
C GLY A 106 -2.25 -15.72 -15.50
N SER A 107 -1.48 -15.28 -14.50
CA SER A 107 -2.03 -14.57 -13.34
C SER A 107 -2.61 -13.25 -13.81
N LYS A 108 -3.94 -13.15 -13.87
CA LYS A 108 -4.66 -11.89 -14.07
C LYS A 108 -4.22 -10.96 -12.93
N ASP A 109 -3.57 -9.84 -13.25
CA ASP A 109 -3.15 -8.89 -12.22
C ASP A 109 -4.34 -8.52 -11.33
N PRO A 110 -4.19 -8.51 -10.00
CA PRO A 110 -5.27 -8.13 -9.11
C PRO A 110 -5.75 -6.73 -9.47
N ASP A 111 -7.06 -6.55 -9.68
CA ASP A 111 -7.61 -5.22 -9.94
C ASP A 111 -7.61 -4.41 -8.64
N LEU A 112 -6.55 -3.62 -8.48
CA LEU A 112 -6.33 -2.76 -7.32
C LEU A 112 -6.83 -1.34 -7.55
N LYS A 113 -7.37 -1.03 -8.72
CA LYS A 113 -7.90 0.32 -9.01
C LYS A 113 -8.98 0.73 -8.00
N PRO A 114 -9.94 -0.12 -7.60
CA PRO A 114 -10.92 0.23 -6.56
C PRO A 114 -10.26 0.55 -5.21
N VAL A 115 -9.22 -0.19 -4.83
CA VAL A 115 -8.47 0.02 -3.58
C VAL A 115 -7.78 1.39 -3.61
N PHE A 116 -7.06 1.70 -4.68
CA PHE A 116 -6.39 2.98 -4.83
C PHE A 116 -7.37 4.15 -4.87
N ARG A 117 -8.53 3.99 -5.54
CA ARG A 117 -9.59 5.01 -5.53
C ARG A 117 -10.20 5.21 -4.14
N ALA A 118 -10.39 4.14 -3.37
CA ALA A 118 -10.86 4.23 -1.98
C ALA A 118 -9.83 4.94 -1.09
N LEU A 119 -8.54 4.59 -1.21
CA LEU A 119 -7.46 5.26 -0.48
C LEU A 119 -7.34 6.74 -0.84
N GLN A 120 -7.44 7.07 -2.13
CA GLN A 120 -7.45 8.44 -2.59
C GLN A 120 -8.65 9.22 -2.02
N THR A 121 -9.83 8.60 -1.99
CA THR A 121 -11.04 9.19 -1.40
C THR A 121 -10.89 9.43 0.09
N ALA A 122 -10.32 8.46 0.82
CA ALA A 122 -10.03 8.61 2.25
C ALA A 122 -9.05 9.77 2.51
N TYR A 123 -8.01 9.90 1.68
CA TYR A 123 -7.04 10.98 1.79
C TYR A 123 -7.66 12.36 1.45
N ILE A 124 -8.54 12.43 0.44
CA ILE A 124 -9.28 13.66 0.13
C ILE A 124 -10.18 14.07 1.30
N ARG A 125 -10.87 13.12 1.94
CA ARG A 125 -11.69 13.39 3.14
C ARG A 125 -10.86 13.91 4.30
N LEU A 126 -9.64 13.39 4.47
CA LEU A 126 -8.68 13.90 5.45
C LEU A 126 -8.30 15.35 5.14
N LEU A 127 -8.00 15.69 3.88
CA LEU A 127 -7.70 17.06 3.46
C LEU A 127 -8.89 18.03 3.61
N GLN A 128 -10.11 17.52 3.58
CA GLN A 128 -11.32 18.31 3.83
C GLN A 128 -11.54 18.61 5.32
N ASN A 129 -10.75 18.02 6.23
CA ASN A 129 -10.80 18.35 7.65
C ASN A 129 -10.10 19.71 7.89
N PRO A 130 -10.81 20.74 8.39
CA PRO A 130 -10.23 22.07 8.60
C PRO A 130 -9.14 22.11 9.69
N PHE A 131 -9.03 21.07 10.51
CA PHE A 131 -7.99 20.93 11.53
C PHE A 131 -6.78 20.12 11.06
N TYR A 132 -6.79 19.65 9.80
CA TYR A 132 -5.69 18.90 9.22
C TYR A 132 -4.85 19.80 8.31
N SER A 133 -3.56 19.93 8.65
CA SER A 133 -2.58 20.66 7.84
C SER A 133 -1.61 19.69 7.20
N PRO A 134 -1.58 19.56 5.86
CA PRO A 134 -0.66 18.65 5.18
C PRO A 134 0.82 19.05 5.34
N ASP A 135 1.08 20.33 5.63
CA ASP A 135 2.44 20.86 5.79
C ASP A 135 3.10 20.46 7.12
N ASP A 136 2.33 20.05 8.13
CA ASP A 136 2.86 19.58 9.43
C ASP A 136 3.71 18.30 9.27
N HIS A 137 3.51 17.58 8.17
CA HIS A 137 4.19 16.33 7.87
C HIS A 137 5.42 16.50 6.98
N VAL A 138 5.76 17.73 6.57
CA VAL A 138 6.96 17.95 5.77
C VAL A 138 8.17 18.05 6.71
N PRO A 139 9.21 17.22 6.54
CA PRO A 139 10.40 17.29 7.38
C PRO A 139 11.06 18.68 7.23
N THR A 140 10.92 19.51 8.25
CA THR A 140 11.49 20.86 8.26
C THR A 140 12.91 20.80 8.80
N ILE A 141 13.90 21.26 8.02
CA ILE A 141 15.35 21.24 8.32
C ILE A 141 15.72 21.96 9.64
N LYS A 142 14.80 22.70 10.26
CA LYS A 142 15.05 23.55 11.44
C LYS A 142 14.82 22.88 12.80
N ALA A 143 14.30 21.66 12.89
CA ALA A 143 14.02 21.01 14.16
C ALA A 143 15.05 19.91 14.48
N ALA A 144 16.08 20.25 15.24
CA ALA A 144 17.05 19.32 15.82
C ALA A 144 16.48 18.58 17.06
N ALA A 145 15.33 17.92 16.91
CA ALA A 145 14.71 17.09 17.94
C ALA A 145 14.26 15.74 17.34
N PRO A 146 14.21 14.65 18.12
CA PRO A 146 14.03 13.29 17.59
C PRO A 146 12.57 13.10 17.15
N ALA A 147 12.25 13.50 15.92
CA ALA A 147 10.91 13.44 15.36
C ALA A 147 10.62 12.05 14.78
N SER A 148 10.45 11.05 15.65
CA SER A 148 10.06 9.70 15.16
C SER A 148 8.58 9.59 14.83
N ASN A 149 7.71 10.47 15.38
CA ASN A 149 6.24 10.29 15.28
C ASN A 149 5.46 11.55 14.84
N SER A 150 6.06 12.75 14.76
CA SER A 150 5.33 13.99 14.46
C SER A 150 4.96 14.15 12.99
N LEU A 151 5.52 13.33 12.10
CA LEU A 151 5.31 13.42 10.65
C LEU A 151 4.22 12.46 10.15
N GLN A 152 3.63 11.64 11.03
CA GLN A 152 2.60 10.68 10.67
C GLN A 152 1.20 11.27 10.81
N ILE A 153 0.27 10.81 9.98
CA ILE A 153 -1.15 11.16 10.08
C ILE A 153 -1.71 10.55 11.37
N THR A 154 -2.29 11.38 12.24
CA THR A 154 -2.88 10.99 13.53
C THR A 154 -4.41 10.90 13.52
N ASP A 155 -5.06 11.26 12.40
CA ASP A 155 -6.52 11.23 12.28
C ASP A 155 -7.06 9.79 12.36
N HIS A 156 -7.81 9.50 13.44
CA HIS A 156 -8.34 8.17 13.71
C HIS A 156 -9.37 7.70 12.67
N LYS A 157 -10.14 8.62 12.07
CA LYS A 157 -11.14 8.26 11.05
C LYS A 157 -10.43 7.80 9.79
N PHE A 158 -9.40 8.53 9.39
CA PHE A 158 -8.55 8.15 8.26
C PHE A 158 -7.87 6.80 8.48
N ILE A 159 -7.24 6.60 9.65
CA ILE A 159 -6.56 5.33 9.99
C ILE A 159 -7.56 4.17 9.99
N ALA A 160 -8.77 4.36 10.54
CA ALA A 160 -9.81 3.35 10.54
C ALA A 160 -10.29 3.01 9.13
N GLU A 161 -10.46 4.01 8.26
CA GLU A 161 -10.86 3.83 6.87
C GLU A 161 -9.79 3.05 6.08
N VAL A 162 -8.50 3.42 6.22
CA VAL A 162 -7.39 2.70 5.55
C VAL A 162 -7.35 1.24 5.98
N ARG A 163 -7.56 0.96 7.29
CA ARG A 163 -7.66 -0.40 7.80
C ARG A 163 -8.86 -1.13 7.20
N HIS A 164 -10.03 -0.50 7.17
CA HIS A 164 -11.25 -1.09 6.62
C HIS A 164 -11.09 -1.44 5.13
N ILE A 165 -10.45 -0.57 4.35
CA ILE A 165 -10.14 -0.83 2.93
C ILE A 165 -9.26 -2.08 2.79
N GLY A 166 -8.22 -2.20 3.60
CA GLY A 166 -7.30 -3.34 3.57
C GLY A 166 -7.94 -4.67 4.00
N GLU A 167 -8.84 -4.63 4.98
CA GLU A 167 -9.57 -5.80 5.49
C GLU A 167 -10.71 -6.26 4.57
N THR A 168 -11.36 -5.32 3.89
CA THR A 168 -12.52 -5.59 3.02
C THR A 168 -12.09 -6.13 1.65
N TRP A 169 -10.87 -5.82 1.22
CA TRP A 169 -10.40 -6.30 -0.07
C TRP A 169 -10.18 -7.81 -0.05
N VAL A 170 -10.99 -8.51 -0.85
CA VAL A 170 -10.82 -9.92 -1.15
C VAL A 170 -10.79 -10.03 -2.67
N LEU A 171 -9.76 -10.68 -3.21
CA LEU A 171 -9.77 -11.03 -4.61
C LEU A 171 -10.79 -12.14 -4.81
N ASP A 172 -11.93 -11.80 -5.43
CA ASP A 172 -12.98 -12.78 -5.72
C ASP A 172 -12.47 -13.78 -6.75
N THR A 173 -12.00 -14.93 -6.27
CA THR A 173 -11.55 -16.05 -7.10
C THR A 173 -12.72 -16.85 -7.68
N THR A 174 -13.97 -16.39 -7.53
CA THR A 174 -15.18 -17.12 -7.95
C THR A 174 -15.56 -16.88 -9.42
N ILE A 175 -14.61 -16.99 -10.34
CA ILE A 175 -14.93 -17.29 -11.74
C ILE A 175 -13.90 -18.29 -12.26
N LEU A 176 -14.22 -19.58 -12.11
CA LEU A 176 -14.12 -20.66 -13.12
C LEU A 176 -14.51 -22.00 -12.48
#